data_AF-A0A0E4H7Q4-F1
#
_entry.id   AF-A0A0E4H7Q4-F1
#
_cell.length_a   1.000
_cell.length_b   1.000
_cell.length_c   1.000
_cell.angle_alpha   90.00
_cell.angle_beta   90.00
_cell.angle_gamma   90.00
#
_symmetry.space_group_name_H-M   'P 1'
#
loop_
_entity.id
_entity.type
_entity.pdbx_description
1 polymer ?
#
loop_
_entity_poly.entity_id
_entity_poly.type
_entity_poly.pdbx_seq_one_letter_code
_entity_poly.pdbx_strand_id
1 'polypeptide(L)' 'MTRESMLYVGRQLLFVLLILILACVIFAIGLMVGYSVVGDGGNAMSVLSVDKWQEIISKFTGK' A
#
# COMPACT_ATOMS: atom_id res chain seq x y z
N MET A 1 24.36 -11.10 -23.19
CA MET A 1 23.87 -9.87 -22.52
C MET A 1 25.08 -9.04 -22.12
N THR A 2 25.31 -7.90 -22.75
CA THR A 2 26.49 -7.04 -22.51
C THR A 2 26.33 -6.31 -21.16
N ARG A 3 27.42 -5.98 -20.46
CA ARG A 3 27.35 -5.28 -19.15
C ARG A 3 26.58 -3.96 -19.21
N GLU A 4 26.71 -3.25 -20.33
CA GLU A 4 25.97 -2.03 -20.67
C GLU A 4 24.44 -2.23 -20.60
N SER A 5 23.94 -3.35 -21.16
CA SER A 5 22.49 -3.63 -21.19
C SER A 5 21.94 -4.01 -19.81
N MET A 6 22.75 -4.66 -18.95
CA MET A 6 22.34 -4.96 -17.57
C MET A 6 22.22 -3.71 -16.71
N LEU A 7 23.14 -2.76 -16.85
CA LEU A 7 23.08 -1.48 -16.12
C LEU A 7 21.86 -0.64 -16.54
N TYR A 8 21.52 -0.66 -17.82
CA TYR A 8 20.32 0.00 -18.34
C TYR A 8 19.03 -0.59 -17.74
N VAL A 9 18.89 -1.92 -17.76
CA VAL A 9 17.72 -2.62 -17.19
C VAL A 9 17.62 -2.38 -15.69
N GLY A 10 18.74 -2.44 -14.96
CA GLY A 10 18.77 -2.16 -13.51
C GLY A 10 18.31 -0.74 -13.17
N ARG A 11 18.75 0.27 -13.95
CA ARG A 11 18.32 1.66 -13.76
C ARG A 11 16.83 1.84 -14.06
N GLN A 12 16.31 1.18 -15.09
CA GLN A 12 14.88 1.26 -15.43
C GLN A 12 14.01 0.55 -14.38
N LEU A 13 14.47 -0.59 -13.85
CA LEU A 13 13.80 -1.27 -12.73
C LEU A 13 13.79 -0.42 -11.46
N LEU A 14 14.84 0.34 -11.19
CA LEU A 14 14.88 1.29 -10.07
C LEU A 14 13.77 2.35 -10.19
N PHE A 15 13.58 2.93 -11.37
CA PHE A 15 12.51 3.90 -11.61
C PHE A 15 11.12 3.28 -11.45
N VAL A 16 10.92 2.07 -11.96
CA VAL A 16 9.66 1.33 -11.77
C VAL A 16 9.40 1.07 -10.28
N LEU A 17 10.43 0.66 -9.54
CA LEU A 17 10.34 0.42 -8.11
C LEU A 17 10.05 1.72 -7.32
N LEU A 18 10.65 2.84 -7.72
CA LEU A 18 10.35 4.17 -7.14
C LEU A 18 8.89 4.57 -7.36
N ILE A 19 8.37 4.38 -8.57
CA ILE A 19 6.97 4.68 -8.89
C ILE A 19 6.04 3.75 -8.10
N LEU A 20 6.39 2.47 -7.96
CA LEU A 20 5.62 1.52 -7.15
C LEU A 20 5.57 1.94 -5.67
N ILE A 21 6.70 2.36 -5.09
CA ILE A 21 6.74 2.86 -3.71
C ILE A 21 5.85 4.09 -3.58
N LEU A 22 5.93 5.04 -4.52
CA LEU A 22 5.10 6.24 -4.52
C LEU A 22 3.61 5.89 -4.61
N ALA A 23 3.25 4.95 -5.49
CA ALA A 23 1.88 4.44 -5.59
C ALA A 23 1.40 3.79 -4.29
N CYS A 24 2.24 2.98 -3.62
CA CYS A 24 1.92 2.41 -2.31
C CYS A 24 1.69 3.48 -1.24
N VAL A 25 2.48 4.56 -1.24
CA VAL A 25 2.30 5.68 -0.30
C VAL A 25 0.99 6.40 -0.56
N ILE A 26 0.68 6.73 -1.83
CA ILE A 26 -0.59 7.36 -2.20
C ILE A 26 -1.77 6.46 -1.82
N PHE A 27 -1.66 5.15 -2.06
CA PHE A 27 -2.67 4.17 -1.68
C PHE A 27 -2.88 4.12 -0.16
N ALA A 28 -1.81 4.08 0.63
CA ALA A 28 -1.89 4.09 2.09
C ALA A 28 -2.57 5.37 2.61
N ILE A 29 -2.22 6.53 2.06
CA ILE A 29 -2.88 7.80 2.40
C ILE A 29 -4.36 7.76 2.02
N GLY A 30 -4.69 7.26 0.82
CA GLY A 30 -6.08 7.08 0.38
C GLY A 30 -6.89 6.18 1.32
N LEU A 31 -6.31 5.07 1.77
CA LEU A 31 -6.93 4.20 2.78
C LEU A 31 -7.13 4.90 4.11
N MET A 32 -6.12 5.64 4.60
CA MET A 32 -6.20 6.39 5.85
C MET A 32 -7.33 7.42 5.81
N VAL A 33 -7.44 8.18 4.72
CA VAL A 33 -8.51 9.16 4.50
C VAL A 33 -9.86 8.46 4.37
N GLY A 34 -9.96 7.41 3.57
CA GLY A 34 -11.21 6.65 3.40
C GLY A 34 -11.69 6.02 4.71
N TYR A 35 -10.78 5.47 5.52
CA TYR A 35 -11.13 4.85 6.80
C TYR A 35 -11.54 5.84 7.88
N SER A 36 -10.91 7.02 7.94
CA SER A 36 -11.12 7.99 9.02
C SER A 36 -12.11 9.11 8.71
N VAL A 37 -12.23 9.51 7.45
CA VAL A 37 -13.10 10.62 7.03
C VAL A 37 -14.43 10.10 6.50
N VAL A 38 -14.39 9.04 5.67
CA VAL A 38 -15.60 8.42 5.12
C VAL A 38 -16.12 7.32 6.03
N GLY A 39 -15.20 6.50 6.56
CA GLY A 39 -15.49 5.55 7.61
C GLY A 39 -15.50 6.22 8.99
N ASP A 40 -16.24 5.63 9.92
CA ASP A 40 -16.29 6.06 11.32
C ASP A 40 -15.04 5.61 12.11
N GLY A 41 -13.90 5.47 11.40
CA GLY A 41 -12.65 4.94 11.91
C GLY A 41 -11.87 6.00 12.69
N GLY A 42 -12.04 6.02 14.02
CA GLY A 42 -11.46 7.06 14.87
C GLY A 42 -9.93 7.23 14.81
N ASN A 43 -9.17 6.21 14.38
CA ASN A 43 -7.72 6.32 14.18
C ASN A 43 -7.33 5.93 12.75
N ALA A 44 -6.91 6.91 11.94
CA ALA A 44 -6.51 6.69 10.55
C ALA A 44 -5.40 5.63 10.38
N MET A 45 -4.47 5.53 11.34
CA MET A 45 -3.36 4.56 11.28
C MET A 45 -3.82 3.12 11.54
N SER A 46 -5.00 2.91 12.15
CA SER A 46 -5.45 1.54 12.43
C SER A 46 -5.81 0.77 11.17
N VAL A 47 -6.13 1.44 10.06
CA VAL A 47 -6.36 0.78 8.75
C VAL A 47 -5.10 0.10 8.22
N LEU A 48 -3.91 0.47 8.70
CA LEU A 48 -2.64 -0.15 8.31
C LEU A 48 -2.29 -1.38 9.18
N SER A 49 -3.03 -1.64 10.27
CA SER A 49 -2.81 -2.79 11.14
C SER A 49 -3.49 -4.05 10.61
N VAL A 50 -2.76 -5.17 10.60
CA VAL A 50 -3.29 -6.49 10.23
C VAL A 50 -4.48 -6.89 11.12
N ASP A 51 -4.46 -6.54 12.41
CA ASP A 51 -5.54 -6.87 13.35
C ASP A 51 -6.87 -6.23 12.93
N LYS A 52 -6.83 -5.01 12.39
CA LYS A 52 -8.04 -4.36 11.87
C LYS A 52 -8.55 -5.03 10.62
N TRP A 53 -7.67 -5.49 9.73
CA TRP A 53 -8.10 -6.29 8.59
C TRP A 53 -8.73 -7.61 9.02
N GLN A 54 -8.19 -8.27 10.04
CA GLN A 54 -8.81 -9.47 10.61
C GLN A 54 -10.20 -9.16 11.20
N GLU A 55 -10.35 -8.07 11.98
CA GLU A 55 -11.65 -7.65 12.52
C GLU A 55 -12.67 -7.32 11.41
N ILE A 56 -12.24 -6.63 10.35
CA ILE A 56 -13.09 -6.31 9.19
C ILE A 56 -13.54 -7.61 8.51
N ILE A 57 -12.60 -8.52 8.22
CA ILE A 57 -12.91 -9.81 7.58
C ILE A 57 -13.83 -10.65 8.49
N SER A 58 -13.61 -10.66 9.79
CA SER A 58 -14.42 -11.43 10.74
C SER A 58 -15.88 -10.95 10.72
N LYS A 59 -16.11 -9.63 10.67
CA LYS A 59 -17.46 -9.04 10.51
C LYS A 59 -18.20 -9.54 9.26
N PHE A 60 -17.49 -9.73 8.14
CA PHE A 60 -18.09 -10.28 6.92
C PHE A 60 -18.23 -11.80 6.94
N THR A 61 -17.40 -12.49 7.72
CA THR A 61 -17.38 -13.97 7.78
C THR A 61 -18.22 -14.51 8.95
N GLY A 62 -18.82 -13.64 9.76
CA GLY A 62 -19.64 -14.02 10.92
C GLY A 62 -18.84 -14.67 12.05
N LYS A 63 -17.52 -14.41 12.11
CA LYS A 63 -16.62 -14.85 13.19
C LYS A 63 -16.35 -13.73 14.17
#